data_AF-A0A7J4JUW9-F1
#
_entry.id   AF-A0A7J4JUW9-F1
#
_cell.length_a   1.000
_cell.length_b   1.000
_cell.length_c   1.000
_cell.angle_alpha   90.00
_cell.angle_beta   90.00
_cell.angle_gamma   90.00
#
_symmetry.space_group_name_H-M   'P 1'
#
loop_
_entity.id
_entity.type
_entity.pdbx_description
1 polymer ?
#
loop_
_entity_poly.entity_id
_entity_poly.type
_entity_poly.pdbx_seq_one_letter_code
_entity_poly.pdbx_strand_id
1 'polypeptide(L)'
;MNATIFLGFLGLMLLLSPVVFAEAVRYDFDDVEVLYAAEFTAKPVSVSADNWLVELAGGTDKNLTVLYGVVNLKKDGRILVSEEYAKIGGEGGSVRLLVNSAQYEYYSEAPDAQLKFVKSQFWTAKKLNFEGENLITVVKDFTAPIKSVVIYRSFDENGQVSGFVIDSKVANDLSSIVDSFSTQEPPNENYYKVDGGDFRQAGDSEASTAVLRG
;
A
#
# COMPACT_ATOMS: atom_id res chain seq x y z
N MET A 1 -23.64 12.47 -27.11
CA MET A 1 -22.83 11.31 -26.69
C MET A 1 -21.68 11.84 -25.85
N ASN A 2 -21.86 11.89 -24.53
CA ASN A 2 -20.78 12.16 -23.58
C ASN A 2 -20.79 11.01 -22.59
N ALA A 3 -19.83 10.10 -22.71
CA ALA A 3 -19.66 9.01 -21.77
C ALA A 3 -18.86 9.55 -20.58
N THR A 4 -19.58 9.92 -19.52
CA THR A 4 -19.00 10.16 -18.21
C THR A 4 -18.56 8.81 -17.63
N ILE A 5 -17.26 8.57 -17.58
CA ILE A 5 -16.69 7.42 -16.86
C ILE A 5 -16.80 7.76 -15.36
N PHE A 6 -17.83 7.22 -14.73
CA PHE A 6 -17.93 7.15 -13.26
C PHE A 6 -16.96 6.07 -12.80
N LEU A 7 -15.78 6.45 -12.31
CA LEU A 7 -14.96 5.57 -11.47
C LEU A 7 -15.65 5.49 -10.09
N GLY A 8 -16.67 4.64 -10.00
CA GLY A 8 -17.31 4.32 -8.74
C GLY A 8 -16.38 3.45 -7.92
N PHE A 9 -15.63 4.04 -6.99
CA PHE A 9 -15.10 3.30 -5.84
C PHE A 9 -16.29 2.83 -5.03
N LEU A 10 -16.73 1.59 -5.25
CA LEU A 10 -17.65 0.91 -4.34
C LEU A 10 -16.85 0.54 -3.10
N GLY A 11 -16.76 1.50 -2.17
CA GLY A 11 -16.34 1.22 -0.81
C GLY A 11 -17.22 0.13 -0.24
N LEU A 12 -16.63 -1.05 -0.01
CA LEU A 12 -17.27 -2.10 0.75
C LEU A 12 -17.52 -1.55 2.17
N MET A 13 -18.77 -1.16 2.45
CA MET A 13 -19.21 -0.82 3.80
C MET A 13 -18.93 -2.01 4.70
N LEU A 14 -17.95 -1.85 5.60
CA LEU A 14 -17.71 -2.74 6.71
C LEU A 14 -18.94 -2.74 7.60
N LEU A 15 -19.75 -3.80 7.50
CA LEU A 15 -20.70 -4.14 8.55
C LEU A 15 -19.89 -4.34 9.84
N LEU A 16 -20.02 -3.38 10.77
CA LEU A 16 -19.58 -3.47 12.15
C LEU A 16 -20.33 -4.61 12.83
N SER A 17 -19.90 -5.84 12.53
CA SER A 17 -20.28 -7.02 13.29
C SER A 17 -19.45 -7.02 14.57
N PRO A 18 -20.02 -7.42 15.72
CA PRO A 18 -19.27 -7.54 16.95
C PRO A 18 -18.05 -8.44 16.68
N VAL A 19 -16.87 -7.96 17.07
CA VAL A 19 -15.59 -8.66 16.97
C VAL A 19 -15.67 -9.89 17.87
N VAL A 20 -16.22 -10.98 17.32
CA VAL A 20 -15.85 -12.33 17.72
C VAL A 20 -14.41 -12.46 17.22
N PHE A 21 -13.47 -12.82 18.10
CA PHE A 21 -12.11 -13.20 17.70
C PHE A 21 -12.22 -14.41 16.77
N ALA A 22 -12.45 -14.12 15.50
CA ALA A 22 -12.77 -15.09 14.48
C ALA A 22 -11.48 -15.46 13.76
N GLU A 23 -11.34 -16.77 13.54
CA GLU A 23 -10.46 -17.41 12.58
C GLU A 23 -10.20 -16.51 11.36
N ALA A 24 -8.94 -16.41 10.94
CA ALA A 24 -8.52 -15.55 9.83
C ALA A 24 -9.47 -15.69 8.62
N VAL A 25 -9.96 -14.56 8.10
CA VAL A 25 -10.88 -14.56 6.96
C VAL A 25 -10.07 -14.73 5.68
N ARG A 26 -10.44 -15.69 4.85
CA ARG A 26 -9.74 -16.02 3.61
C ARG A 26 -10.66 -15.81 2.41
N TYR A 27 -10.12 -15.19 1.36
CA TYR A 27 -10.78 -15.00 0.08
C TYR A 27 -9.91 -15.62 -1.00
N ASP A 28 -10.45 -16.62 -1.71
CA ASP A 28 -9.70 -17.30 -2.75
C ASP A 28 -9.88 -16.60 -4.09
N PHE A 29 -8.78 -16.44 -4.82
CA PHE A 29 -8.71 -15.85 -6.15
C PHE A 29 -7.91 -16.78 -7.06
N ASP A 30 -8.21 -16.77 -8.35
CA ASP A 30 -7.56 -17.65 -9.32
C ASP A 30 -6.41 -16.95 -10.05
N ASP A 31 -6.43 -15.61 -10.09
CA ASP A 31 -5.45 -14.81 -10.83
C ASP A 31 -5.27 -13.41 -10.24
N VAL A 32 -4.08 -12.84 -10.46
CA VAL A 32 -3.72 -11.46 -10.14
C VAL A 32 -3.12 -10.81 -11.38
N GLU A 33 -3.79 -9.77 -11.84
CA GLU A 33 -3.29 -8.93 -12.93
C GLU A 33 -2.78 -7.62 -12.36
N VAL A 34 -1.51 -7.29 -12.62
CA VAL A 34 -0.98 -5.95 -12.34
C VAL A 34 -1.48 -5.01 -13.42
N LEU A 35 -2.25 -4.01 -13.02
CA LEU A 35 -2.73 -2.95 -13.91
C LEU A 35 -1.61 -1.94 -14.20
N TYR A 36 -0.93 -1.49 -13.15
CA TYR A 36 0.29 -0.69 -13.25
C TYR A 36 1.14 -0.89 -12.00
N ALA A 37 2.44 -0.70 -12.11
CA ALA A 37 3.33 -0.62 -10.97
C ALA A 37 4.51 0.32 -11.24
N ALA A 38 5.13 0.81 -10.19
CA ALA A 38 6.39 1.52 -10.26
C ALA A 38 7.32 0.96 -9.18
N GLU A 39 8.58 0.80 -9.53
CA GLU A 39 9.62 0.42 -8.58
C GLU A 39 10.49 1.63 -8.28
N PHE A 40 10.77 1.86 -7.00
CA PHE A 40 11.61 2.94 -6.54
C PHE A 40 12.42 2.55 -5.30
N THR A 41 13.50 3.30 -5.08
CA THR A 41 14.34 3.16 -3.89
C THR A 41 13.92 4.19 -2.84
N ALA A 42 13.61 3.72 -1.63
CA ALA A 42 13.32 4.58 -0.49
C ALA A 42 14.52 4.59 0.47
N LYS A 43 15.06 5.78 0.73
CA LYS A 43 16.24 6.01 1.59
C LYS A 43 15.82 6.32 3.02
N PRO A 44 16.53 5.82 4.04
CA PRO A 44 16.17 6.09 5.43
C PRO A 44 16.41 7.56 5.78
N VAL A 45 15.46 8.15 6.52
CA VAL A 45 15.58 9.49 7.11
C VAL A 45 15.36 9.37 8.61
N SER A 46 16.46 9.47 9.36
CA SER A 46 16.48 9.38 10.84
C SER A 46 15.72 8.15 11.36
N VAL A 47 15.91 6.99 10.72
CA VAL A 47 15.22 5.73 11.07
C VAL A 47 15.81 5.15 12.36
N SER A 48 14.93 4.88 13.32
CA SER A 48 15.27 4.23 14.58
C SER A 48 15.27 2.71 14.43
N ALA A 49 16.09 2.01 15.23
CA ALA A 49 16.22 0.55 15.19
C ALA A 49 14.93 -0.21 15.57
N ASP A 50 13.96 0.46 16.21
CA ASP A 50 12.64 -0.09 16.53
C ASP A 50 11.63 -0.01 15.36
N ASN A 51 11.96 0.71 14.29
CA ASN A 51 11.17 0.73 13.07
C ASN A 51 11.21 -0.65 12.43
N TRP A 52 10.07 -1.33 12.33
CA TRP A 52 10.04 -2.71 11.85
C TRP A 52 10.51 -2.89 10.39
N LEU A 53 10.53 -1.82 9.59
CA LEU A 53 11.08 -1.85 8.24
C LEU A 53 12.62 -1.97 8.23
N VAL A 54 13.30 -1.64 9.33
CA VAL A 54 14.76 -1.82 9.50
C VAL A 54 15.16 -3.29 9.33
N GLU A 55 14.33 -4.19 9.85
CA GLU A 55 14.53 -5.64 9.69
C GLU A 55 14.49 -6.03 8.21
N LEU A 56 13.53 -5.50 7.44
CA LEU A 56 13.44 -5.76 6.00
C LEU A 56 14.60 -5.11 5.22
N ALA A 57 14.97 -3.89 5.59
CA ALA A 57 16.06 -3.15 4.96
C ALA A 57 17.42 -3.84 5.17
N GLY A 58 17.61 -4.51 6.31
CA GLY A 58 18.88 -5.09 6.75
C GLY A 58 19.75 -4.14 7.57
N GLY A 59 19.16 -3.09 8.15
CA GLY A 59 19.88 -2.07 8.92
C GLY A 59 19.21 -0.69 8.88
N THR A 60 19.57 0.19 9.82
CA THR A 60 18.99 1.55 9.94
C THR A 60 19.49 2.52 8.87
N ASP A 61 20.61 2.21 8.23
CA ASP A 61 21.24 2.97 7.16
C ASP A 61 20.99 2.37 5.77
N LYS A 62 20.20 1.29 5.70
CA LYS A 62 19.92 0.55 4.46
C LYS A 62 18.67 1.10 3.77
N ASN A 63 18.71 1.07 2.44
CA ASN A 63 17.57 1.45 1.61
C ASN A 63 16.54 0.33 1.53
N LEU A 64 15.31 0.70 1.19
CA LEU A 64 14.25 -0.22 0.77
C LEU A 64 14.05 -0.12 -0.74
N THR A 65 13.77 -1.25 -1.38
CA THR A 65 13.16 -1.33 -2.70
C THR A 65 11.66 -1.48 -2.53
N VAL A 66 10.90 -0.62 -3.20
CA VAL A 66 9.45 -0.55 -3.07
C VAL A 66 8.86 -0.64 -4.47
N LEU A 67 8.05 -1.67 -4.66
CA LEU A 67 7.20 -1.82 -5.82
C LEU A 67 5.79 -1.46 -5.40
N TYR A 68 5.23 -0.41 -5.99
CA TYR A 68 3.91 0.12 -5.64
C TYR A 68 3.05 0.26 -6.88
N GLY A 69 1.79 -0.16 -6.80
CA GLY A 69 0.92 -0.21 -7.97
C GLY A 69 -0.53 -0.55 -7.65
N VAL A 70 -1.27 -0.95 -8.68
CA VAL A 70 -2.64 -1.46 -8.57
C VAL A 70 -2.73 -2.84 -9.20
N VAL A 71 -3.41 -3.73 -8.49
CA VAL A 71 -3.68 -5.10 -8.95
C VAL A 71 -5.18 -5.36 -9.05
N ASN A 72 -5.57 -6.16 -10.03
CA ASN A 72 -6.88 -6.76 -10.17
C ASN A 72 -6.82 -8.18 -9.63
N LEU A 73 -7.65 -8.49 -8.65
CA LEU A 73 -7.86 -9.83 -8.12
C LEU A 73 -9.04 -10.46 -8.83
N LYS A 74 -8.81 -11.60 -9.50
CA LYS A 74 -9.80 -12.23 -10.37
C LYS A 74 -10.26 -13.59 -9.84
N LYS A 75 -11.51 -13.92 -10.15
CA LYS A 75 -12.12 -15.23 -9.90
C LYS A 75 -13.00 -15.59 -11.09
N ASP A 76 -12.87 -16.81 -11.60
CA ASP A 76 -13.61 -17.30 -12.77
C ASP A 76 -13.48 -16.34 -13.98
N GLY A 77 -12.28 -15.78 -14.17
CA GLY A 77 -11.98 -14.82 -15.24
C GLY A 77 -12.56 -13.41 -15.06
N ARG A 78 -13.22 -13.11 -13.93
CA ARG A 78 -13.82 -11.80 -13.63
C ARG A 78 -13.00 -11.05 -12.60
N ILE A 79 -12.81 -9.74 -12.81
CA ILE A 79 -12.24 -8.84 -11.80
C ILE A 79 -13.26 -8.69 -10.68
N LEU A 80 -12.92 -9.14 -9.47
CA LEU A 80 -13.76 -8.97 -8.30
C LEU A 80 -13.36 -7.74 -7.49
N VAL A 81 -12.06 -7.46 -7.43
CA VAL A 81 -11.48 -6.39 -6.62
C VAL A 81 -10.31 -5.77 -7.38
N SER A 82 -10.22 -4.44 -7.36
CA SER A 82 -9.03 -3.69 -7.78
C SER A 82 -8.52 -2.91 -6.58
N GLU A 83 -7.27 -3.15 -6.20
CA GLU A 83 -6.69 -2.58 -4.97
C GLU A 83 -5.25 -2.15 -5.20
N GLU A 84 -4.82 -1.13 -4.44
CA GLU A 84 -3.42 -0.78 -4.40
C GLU A 84 -2.61 -1.89 -3.71
N TYR A 85 -1.41 -2.10 -4.22
CA TYR A 85 -0.47 -3.13 -3.83
C TYR A 85 0.88 -2.51 -3.55
N ALA A 86 1.56 -3.03 -2.52
CA ALA A 86 2.95 -2.69 -2.24
C ALA A 86 3.76 -3.96 -1.92
N LYS A 87 4.90 -4.14 -2.60
CA LYS A 87 5.99 -4.99 -2.13
C LYS A 87 7.08 -4.09 -1.59
N ILE A 88 7.47 -4.30 -0.34
CA ILE A 88 8.53 -3.53 0.32
C ILE A 88 9.59 -4.53 0.75
N GLY A 89 10.83 -4.32 0.35
CA GLY A 89 11.91 -5.24 0.69
C GLY A 89 13.29 -4.61 0.69
N GLY A 90 14.26 -5.37 1.19
CA GLY A 90 15.67 -5.03 1.27
C GLY A 90 16.51 -6.28 1.53
N GLU A 91 17.70 -6.11 2.11
CA GLU A 91 18.63 -7.22 2.36
C GLU A 91 18.08 -8.25 3.37
N GLY A 92 17.19 -7.83 4.29
CA GLY A 92 16.62 -8.69 5.31
C GLY A 92 15.32 -9.41 4.92
N GLY A 93 14.80 -9.15 3.72
CA GLY A 93 13.62 -9.83 3.18
C GLY A 93 12.62 -8.88 2.53
N SER A 94 11.39 -9.36 2.31
CA SER A 94 10.32 -8.53 1.75
C SER A 94 8.95 -8.91 2.28
N VAL A 95 8.03 -7.96 2.18
CA VAL A 95 6.61 -8.13 2.50
C VAL A 95 5.76 -7.65 1.33
N ARG A 96 4.64 -8.34 1.09
CA ARG A 96 3.65 -8.00 0.07
C ARG A 96 2.33 -7.66 0.76
N LEU A 97 1.80 -6.48 0.48
CA LEU A 97 0.67 -5.91 1.18
C LEU A 97 -0.39 -5.42 0.21
N LEU A 98 -1.66 -5.52 0.62
CA LEU A 98 -2.78 -4.86 -0.04
C LEU A 98 -3.24 -3.68 0.79
N VAL A 99 -3.70 -2.63 0.11
CA VAL A 99 -4.21 -1.44 0.78
C VAL A 99 -5.44 -1.80 1.63
N ASN A 100 -5.48 -1.25 2.82
CA ASN A 100 -6.59 -1.37 3.74
C ASN A 100 -7.48 -0.12 3.71
N SER A 101 -6.86 1.06 3.66
CA SER A 101 -7.54 2.36 3.63
C SER A 101 -6.73 3.38 2.85
N ALA A 102 -7.43 4.39 2.32
CA ALA A 102 -6.83 5.53 1.67
C ALA A 102 -7.47 6.84 2.15
N GLN A 103 -6.70 7.92 2.20
CA GLN A 103 -7.14 9.26 2.55
C GLN A 103 -6.57 10.24 1.53
N TYR A 104 -7.39 11.20 1.14
CA TYR A 104 -7.07 12.23 0.17
C TYR A 104 -7.11 13.57 0.90
N GLU A 105 -6.01 14.33 0.81
CA GLU A 105 -5.96 15.71 1.29
C GLU A 105 -5.77 16.63 0.09
N TYR A 106 -6.40 17.80 0.16
CA TYR A 106 -6.43 18.80 -0.91
C TYR A 106 -5.84 20.11 -0.39
N TYR A 107 -5.31 20.93 -1.29
CA TYR A 107 -4.76 22.25 -0.94
C TYR A 107 -5.83 23.23 -0.43
N SER A 108 -7.10 23.01 -0.78
CA SER A 108 -8.24 23.79 -0.30
C SER A 108 -9.52 22.95 -0.33
N GLU A 109 -10.61 23.49 0.22
CA GLU A 109 -11.95 22.85 0.18
C GLU A 109 -12.73 23.15 -1.11
N ALA A 110 -12.12 23.83 -2.07
CA ALA A 110 -12.78 24.14 -3.33
C ALA A 110 -13.06 22.86 -4.14
N PRO A 111 -14.16 22.79 -4.92
CA PRO A 111 -14.52 21.58 -5.68
C PRO A 111 -13.48 21.14 -6.72
N ASP A 112 -12.61 22.05 -7.17
CA ASP A 112 -11.54 21.86 -8.14
C ASP A 112 -10.14 21.89 -7.50
N ALA A 113 -10.07 21.82 -6.16
CA ALA A 113 -8.82 21.83 -5.44
C ALA A 113 -7.93 20.66 -5.87
N GLN A 114 -6.65 20.96 -6.06
CA GLN A 114 -5.65 19.94 -6.34
C GLN A 114 -5.35 19.10 -5.10
N LEU A 115 -5.03 17.83 -5.32
CA LEU A 115 -4.54 16.95 -4.27
C LEU A 115 -3.24 17.53 -3.71
N LYS A 116 -3.11 17.53 -2.39
CA LYS A 116 -1.88 17.85 -1.65
C LYS A 116 -1.12 16.56 -1.35
N PHE A 117 -1.81 15.56 -0.82
CA PHE A 117 -1.28 14.21 -0.71
C PHE A 117 -2.36 13.13 -0.67
N VAL A 118 -1.96 11.92 -1.08
CA VAL A 118 -2.73 10.69 -0.90
C VAL A 118 -1.98 9.80 0.08
N LYS A 119 -2.68 9.34 1.12
CA LYS A 119 -2.17 8.37 2.09
C LYS A 119 -2.79 7.02 1.78
N SER A 120 -1.96 6.02 1.62
CA SER A 120 -2.40 4.64 1.43
C SER A 120 -1.84 3.80 2.57
N GLN A 121 -2.73 3.23 3.37
CA GLN A 121 -2.36 2.42 4.52
C GLN A 121 -2.43 0.94 4.18
N PHE A 122 -1.34 0.24 4.48
CA PHE A 122 -1.15 -1.18 4.23
C PHE A 122 -0.93 -1.89 5.57
N TRP A 123 -1.64 -2.98 5.82
CA TRP A 123 -1.51 -3.76 7.05
C TRP A 123 -0.96 -5.14 6.74
N THR A 124 -0.03 -5.62 7.55
CA THR A 124 0.41 -7.04 7.52
C THR A 124 -0.74 -8.01 7.82
N ALA A 125 -1.80 -7.51 8.46
CA ALA A 125 -3.05 -8.24 8.66
C ALA A 125 -3.81 -8.53 7.36
N LYS A 126 -3.53 -7.84 6.24
CA LYS A 126 -4.15 -8.08 4.94
C LYS A 126 -3.06 -8.38 3.90
N LYS A 127 -2.80 -9.66 3.68
CA LYS A 127 -1.70 -10.11 2.81
C LYS A 127 -2.18 -11.01 1.69
N LEU A 128 -1.46 -10.96 0.58
CA LEU A 128 -1.55 -11.93 -0.50
C LEU A 128 -0.72 -13.16 -0.12
N ASN A 129 -1.33 -14.33 -0.18
CA ASN A 129 -0.65 -15.61 0.00
C ASN A 129 -0.61 -16.36 -1.32
N PHE A 130 0.59 -16.83 -1.67
CA PHE A 130 0.88 -17.55 -2.89
C PHE A 130 1.38 -18.94 -2.51
N GLU A 131 0.96 -20.01 -3.21
CA GLU A 131 1.67 -21.29 -3.20
C GLU A 131 2.33 -21.48 -4.56
N GLY A 132 3.66 -21.50 -4.57
CA GLY A 132 4.42 -21.45 -5.81
C GLY A 132 4.14 -20.17 -6.58
N GLU A 133 3.69 -20.31 -7.84
CA GLU A 133 3.49 -19.21 -8.78
C GLU A 133 2.03 -18.70 -8.84
N ASN A 134 1.09 -19.36 -8.15
CA ASN A 134 -0.32 -19.00 -8.18
C ASN A 134 -0.69 -18.17 -6.95
N LEU A 135 -1.43 -17.08 -7.14
CA LEU A 135 -2.14 -16.48 -6.02
C LEU A 135 -3.22 -17.47 -5.59
N ILE A 136 -3.32 -17.69 -4.29
CA ILE A 136 -4.32 -18.61 -3.77
C ILE A 136 -5.30 -17.88 -2.89
N THR A 137 -4.84 -17.04 -1.97
CA THR A 137 -5.71 -16.42 -0.98
C THR A 137 -5.28 -15.00 -0.62
N VAL A 138 -6.25 -14.10 -0.48
CA VAL A 138 -6.10 -12.92 0.40
C VAL A 138 -6.48 -13.36 1.80
N VAL A 139 -5.55 -13.21 2.74
CA VAL A 139 -5.76 -13.54 4.14
C VAL A 139 -5.91 -12.26 4.95
N LYS A 140 -7.01 -12.15 5.69
CA LYS A 140 -7.24 -11.14 6.72
C LYS A 140 -7.08 -11.77 8.10
N ASP A 141 -5.95 -11.51 8.73
CA ASP A 141 -5.58 -12.01 10.05
C ASP A 141 -5.19 -10.83 10.96
N PHE A 142 -6.06 -10.52 11.91
CA PHE A 142 -5.88 -9.38 12.82
C PHE A 142 -5.19 -9.77 14.14
N THR A 143 -4.51 -10.92 14.17
CA THR A 143 -3.71 -11.33 15.33
C THR A 143 -2.57 -10.33 15.54
N ALA A 144 -2.51 -9.77 16.75
CA ALA A 144 -1.48 -8.80 17.11
C ALA A 144 -0.09 -9.47 17.27
N PRO A 145 1.01 -8.72 17.06
CA PRO A 145 1.04 -7.32 16.64
C PRO A 145 0.82 -7.16 15.14
N ILE A 146 0.02 -6.15 14.75
CA ILE A 146 -0.18 -5.79 13.35
C ILE A 146 0.84 -4.70 13.00
N LYS A 147 1.73 -5.01 12.07
CA LYS A 147 2.62 -4.02 11.47
C LYS A 147 1.89 -3.31 10.32
N SER A 148 2.02 -2.00 10.21
CA SER A 148 1.51 -1.19 9.09
C SER A 148 2.58 -0.38 8.41
N VAL A 149 2.29 -0.04 7.16
CA VAL A 149 2.97 0.99 6.39
C VAL A 149 1.95 2.01 5.92
N VAL A 150 2.29 3.29 5.99
CA VAL A 150 1.57 4.36 5.30
C VAL A 150 2.48 4.91 4.22
N ILE A 151 2.03 4.82 2.96
CA ILE A 151 2.70 5.47 1.83
C ILE A 151 2.00 6.79 1.58
N TYR A 152 2.73 7.89 1.76
CA TYR A 152 2.33 9.24 1.41
C TYR A 152 2.81 9.51 -0.01
N ARG A 153 1.89 9.87 -0.90
CA ARG A 153 2.18 10.43 -2.22
C ARG A 153 1.90 11.91 -2.18
N SER A 154 2.94 12.73 -2.27
CA SER A 154 2.79 14.18 -2.30
C SER A 154 2.64 14.67 -3.74
N PHE A 155 1.84 15.71 -3.91
CA PHE A 155 1.64 16.39 -5.17
C PHE A 155 2.08 17.85 -5.03
N ASP A 156 2.40 18.51 -6.14
CA ASP A 156 2.56 19.96 -6.17
C ASP A 156 1.22 20.64 -6.53
N GLU A 157 1.19 21.98 -6.51
CA GLU A 157 -0.02 22.75 -6.85
C GLU A 157 -0.47 22.58 -8.32
N ASN A 158 0.36 21.97 -9.18
CA ASN A 158 0.01 21.64 -10.56
C ASN A 158 -0.53 20.19 -10.69
N GLY A 159 -0.68 19.48 -9.58
CA GLY A 159 -1.14 18.08 -9.55
C GLY A 159 -0.08 17.06 -9.97
N GLN A 160 1.20 17.44 -10.05
CA GLN A 160 2.30 16.53 -10.36
C GLN A 160 2.81 15.86 -9.09
N VAL A 161 3.17 14.58 -9.18
CA VAL A 161 3.76 13.86 -8.05
C VAL A 161 5.11 14.49 -7.70
N SER A 162 5.25 14.96 -6.46
CA SER A 162 6.43 15.67 -5.95
C SER A 162 7.29 14.81 -5.03
N GLY A 163 6.76 13.70 -4.51
CA GLY A 163 7.55 12.75 -3.72
C GLY A 163 6.74 11.64 -3.08
N PHE A 164 7.46 10.68 -2.49
CA PHE A 164 6.89 9.62 -1.67
C PHE A 164 7.59 9.57 -0.31
N VAL A 165 6.78 9.35 0.73
CA VAL A 165 7.25 9.07 2.10
C VAL A 165 6.61 7.79 2.59
N ILE A 166 7.39 6.96 3.25
CA ILE A 166 6.96 5.68 3.81
C ILE A 166 7.15 5.74 5.32
N ASP A 167 6.03 5.78 6.03
CA ASP A 167 5.96 5.66 7.48
C ASP A 167 5.60 4.22 7.87
N SER A 168 6.02 3.80 9.05
CA SER A 168 5.75 2.46 9.56
C SER A 168 5.32 2.52 11.01
N LYS A 169 4.39 1.65 11.39
CA LYS A 169 3.92 1.52 12.78
C LYS A 169 3.73 0.07 13.14
N VAL A 170 3.78 -0.21 14.44
CA VAL A 170 3.41 -1.49 15.03
C VAL A 170 2.27 -1.22 16.00
N ALA A 171 1.17 -1.93 15.83
CA ALA A 171 -0.03 -1.80 16.63
C ALA A 171 -0.29 -3.10 17.38
N ASN A 172 -0.53 -3.00 18.69
CA ASN A 172 -0.90 -4.15 19.52
C ASN A 172 -2.41 -4.42 19.50
N ASP A 173 -3.18 -3.51 18.89
CA ASP A 173 -4.64 -3.59 18.74
C ASP A 173 -5.09 -2.82 17.48
N LEU A 174 -6.35 -3.02 17.07
CA LEU A 174 -6.91 -2.35 15.89
C LEU A 174 -7.20 -0.87 16.09
N SER A 175 -7.32 -0.37 17.32
CA SER A 175 -7.57 1.06 17.57
C SER A 175 -6.33 1.89 17.27
N SER A 176 -5.16 1.44 17.72
CA SER A 176 -3.88 2.14 17.56
C SER A 176 -3.44 2.25 16.10
N ILE A 177 -3.78 1.25 15.27
CA ILE A 177 -3.46 1.29 13.83
C ILE A 177 -4.34 2.28 13.06
N VAL A 178 -5.61 2.44 13.46
CA VAL A 178 -6.53 3.40 12.83
C VAL A 178 -6.16 4.83 13.20
N ASP A 179 -5.84 5.07 14.47
CA ASP A 179 -5.43 6.39 14.95
C ASP A 179 -4.17 6.90 14.22
N SER A 180 -3.22 5.99 13.96
CA SER A 180 -1.99 6.32 13.21
C SER A 180 -2.23 6.77 11.76
N PHE A 181 -3.37 6.44 11.17
CA PHE A 181 -3.72 6.90 9.82
C PHE A 181 -4.27 8.33 9.80
N SER A 182 -4.71 8.84 10.94
CA SER A 182 -5.41 10.13 11.05
C SER A 182 -4.46 11.34 11.05
N THR A 183 -3.15 11.14 11.21
CA THR A 183 -2.15 12.21 11.19
C THR A 183 -2.17 12.92 9.85
N GLN A 184 -2.34 14.25 9.84
CA GLN A 184 -2.49 15.01 8.60
C GLN A 184 -1.20 15.04 7.78
N GLU A 185 -0.07 15.38 8.39
CA GLU A 185 1.19 15.59 7.66
C GLU A 185 2.07 14.33 7.59
N PRO A 186 2.94 14.22 6.56
CA PRO A 186 4.01 13.22 6.53
C PRO A 186 4.92 13.33 7.76
N PRO A 187 5.52 12.21 8.22
CA PRO A 187 6.46 12.24 9.34
C PRO A 187 7.72 13.07 9.01
N ASN A 188 8.30 13.68 10.03
CA ASN A 188 9.56 14.43 9.95
C ASN A 188 10.78 13.64 10.49
N GLU A 189 10.54 12.49 11.13
CA GLU A 189 11.56 11.56 11.62
C GLU A 189 11.07 10.11 11.50
N ASN A 190 12.00 9.16 11.56
CA ASN A 190 11.71 7.73 11.52
C ASN A 190 10.97 7.22 10.28
N TYR A 191 11.34 7.69 9.08
CA TYR A 191 10.66 7.35 7.83
C TYR A 191 11.64 7.05 6.70
N TYR A 192 11.12 6.52 5.58
CA TYR A 192 11.88 6.37 4.35
C TYR A 192 11.35 7.33 3.28
N LYS A 193 12.25 7.97 2.54
CA LYS A 193 11.95 8.94 1.49
C LYS A 193 12.36 8.44 0.13
N VAL A 194 11.54 8.68 -0.88
CA VAL A 194 11.92 8.48 -2.29
C VAL A 194 12.32 9.82 -2.88
N ASP A 195 13.50 9.89 -3.49
CA ASP A 195 13.90 11.06 -4.26
C ASP A 195 13.21 11.03 -5.63
N GLY A 196 12.65 12.15 -6.07
CA GLY A 196 11.84 12.23 -7.30
C GLY A 196 12.58 11.81 -8.58
N GLY A 197 13.91 11.75 -8.56
CA GLY A 197 14.72 11.26 -9.68
C GLY A 197 14.76 9.73 -9.83
N ASP A 198 14.31 8.98 -8.82
CA ASP A 198 14.33 7.51 -8.81
C ASP A 198 13.02 6.90 -9.34
N PHE A 199 12.09 7.71 -9.85
CA PHE A 199 10.84 7.22 -10.40
C PHE A 199 11.06 6.53 -11.74
N ARG A 200 11.04 5.19 -11.73
CA ARG A 200 10.98 4.37 -12.94
C ARG A 200 9.56 3.87 -13.10
N GLN A 201 8.82 4.44 -14.04
CA GLN A 201 7.52 3.91 -14.43
C GLN A 201 7.72 2.51 -15.01
N ALA A 202 7.10 1.49 -14.41
CA ALA A 202 7.12 0.12 -14.92
C ALA A 202 5.74 -0.23 -15.47
N GLY A 203 5.54 0.01 -16.76
CA GLY A 203 4.40 -0.53 -17.52
C GLY A 203 3.81 0.42 -18.54
N ASP A 204 3.89 0.01 -19.81
CA ASP A 204 2.70 -0.08 -20.66
C ASP A 204 2.83 -1.29 -21.60
N SER A 205 1.76 -2.11 -21.66
CA SER A 205 1.56 -3.41 -22.34
C SER A 205 2.66 -4.48 -22.23
N GLU A 206 2.33 -5.63 -21.64
CA GLU A 206 3.06 -6.93 -21.67
C GLU A 206 4.06 -7.29 -20.55
N ALA A 207 4.49 -6.38 -19.66
CA ALA A 207 5.52 -6.71 -18.65
C ALA A 207 5.02 -7.10 -17.24
N SER A 208 3.72 -7.06 -16.98
CA SER A 208 3.23 -6.86 -15.61
C SER A 208 3.04 -8.16 -14.78
N THR A 209 3.04 -9.34 -15.39
CA THR A 209 2.88 -10.61 -14.66
C THR A 209 4.18 -11.10 -13.99
N ALA A 210 5.35 -10.74 -14.51
CA ALA A 210 6.64 -11.17 -13.96
C ALA A 210 7.00 -10.46 -12.64
N VAL A 211 6.49 -9.25 -12.44
CA VAL A 211 6.87 -8.35 -11.34
C VAL A 211 6.29 -8.77 -9.99
N LEU A 212 5.15 -9.48 -9.96
CA LEU A 212 4.61 -10.11 -8.75
C LEU A 212 5.25 -11.48 -8.43
N ARG A 213 5.91 -12.11 -9.41
CA ARG A 213 6.41 -13.48 -9.35
C ARG A 213 7.84 -13.61 -8.80
N GLY A 214 8.60 -12.51 -8.74
CA GLY A 214 9.87 -12.39 -7.99
C GLY A 214 9.65 -11.82 -6.60
#